data_AF-A0A5J6PXW6-F1
#
_entry.id   AF-A0A5J6PXW6-F1
#
_cell.length_a   1.000
_cell.length_b   1.000
_cell.length_c   1.000
_cell.angle_alpha   90.00
_cell.angle_beta   90.00
_cell.angle_gamma   90.00
#
_symmetry.space_group_name_H-M   'P 1'
#
loop_
_entity.id
_entity.type
_entity.pdbx_description
1 polymer ?
#
loop_
_entity_poly.entity_id
_entity_poly.type
_entity_poly.pdbx_seq_one_letter_code
_entity_poly.pdbx_strand_id
1 'polypeptide(L)'
;MTENTPQGKEEKLSSVIETKNKLSNKNEDNTGFKGADVFKLLIAFAFVAVGVWAFYDYSHLPIYTRYLFPAVGIILGLILVLYWCDFGKRLVSYIKASIVEFKKVVWPVRKDSLRMTIFVVIFVAILSLFIYAADSLISWLFFDLLLKRG
;
A
#
# COMPACT_ATOMS: atom_id res chain seq x y z
N MET A 1 -6.95 -12.42 63.76
CA MET A 1 -7.18 -13.82 63.37
C MET A 1 -8.63 -14.07 63.78
N THR A 2 -9.65 -14.24 62.94
CA THR A 2 -9.79 -15.08 61.75
C THR A 2 -11.11 -14.71 61.06
N GLU A 3 -11.10 -14.00 59.93
CA GLU A 3 -12.28 -13.96 59.07
C GLU A 3 -11.84 -13.93 57.61
N ASN A 4 -11.23 -15.03 57.19
CA ASN A 4 -11.15 -15.38 55.76
C ASN A 4 -11.97 -16.65 55.58
N THR A 5 -13.28 -16.47 55.66
CA THR A 5 -14.25 -17.46 55.18
C THR A 5 -14.11 -17.54 53.66
N PRO A 6 -13.97 -18.73 53.06
CA PRO A 6 -13.73 -18.87 51.61
C PRO A 6 -14.83 -18.24 50.74
N GLN A 7 -16.03 -18.05 51.30
CA GLN A 7 -17.22 -17.50 50.63
C GLN A 7 -17.06 -16.02 50.19
N GLY A 8 -16.46 -15.16 51.02
CA GLY A 8 -16.33 -13.72 50.69
C GLY A 8 -15.29 -13.43 49.60
N LYS A 9 -14.33 -14.34 49.41
CA LYS A 9 -13.32 -14.26 48.36
C LYS A 9 -13.89 -14.65 47.00
N GLU A 10 -14.81 -15.62 46.97
CA GLU A 10 -15.50 -16.09 45.78
C GLU A 10 -16.45 -15.02 45.22
N GLU A 11 -17.25 -14.34 46.06
CA GLU A 11 -18.17 -13.28 45.64
C GLU A 11 -17.45 -12.06 45.02
N LYS A 12 -16.31 -11.68 45.61
CA LYS A 12 -15.41 -10.67 45.02
C LYS A 12 -14.79 -11.14 43.70
N LEU A 13 -14.50 -12.43 43.55
CA LEU A 13 -13.94 -12.97 42.31
C LEU A 13 -14.99 -12.97 41.20
N SER A 14 -16.23 -13.37 41.52
CA SER A 14 -17.37 -13.36 40.59
C SER A 14 -17.67 -11.96 40.07
N SER A 15 -17.72 -10.96 40.95
CA SER A 15 -17.99 -9.57 40.56
C SER A 15 -16.86 -8.96 39.71
N VAL A 16 -15.60 -9.32 39.99
CA VAL A 16 -14.44 -8.89 39.18
C VAL A 16 -14.44 -9.55 37.80
N ILE A 17 -14.80 -10.83 37.71
CA ILE A 17 -14.93 -11.56 36.44
C ILE A 17 -16.07 -10.97 35.60
N GLU A 18 -17.22 -10.66 36.23
CA GLU A 18 -18.36 -10.04 35.55
C GLU A 18 -18.00 -8.64 35.01
N THR A 19 -17.30 -7.84 35.82
CA THR A 19 -16.84 -6.50 35.40
C THR A 19 -15.84 -6.60 34.24
N LYS A 20 -14.90 -7.56 34.28
CA LYS A 20 -13.98 -7.83 33.17
C LYS A 20 -14.71 -8.28 31.90
N ASN A 21 -15.70 -9.16 32.01
CA ASN A 21 -16.51 -9.59 30.87
C ASN A 21 -17.30 -8.42 30.28
N LYS A 22 -17.87 -7.55 31.11
CA LYS A 22 -18.60 -6.35 30.67
C LYS A 22 -17.69 -5.35 29.97
N LEU A 23 -16.45 -5.18 30.44
CA LEU A 23 -15.43 -4.36 29.81
C LEU A 23 -14.92 -4.99 28.51
N SER A 24 -14.72 -6.30 28.46
CA SER A 24 -14.27 -7.01 27.25
C SER A 24 -15.32 -6.92 26.14
N ASN A 25 -16.58 -7.20 26.46
CA ASN A 25 -17.69 -7.13 25.50
C ASN A 25 -17.92 -5.69 24.99
N LYS A 26 -17.72 -4.68 25.86
CA LYS A 26 -17.75 -3.24 25.51
C LYS A 26 -16.53 -2.75 24.71
N ASN A 27 -15.51 -3.57 24.51
CA ASN A 27 -14.41 -3.25 23.62
C ASN A 27 -14.57 -3.94 22.26
N GLU A 28 -15.31 -5.04 22.19
CA GLU A 28 -15.62 -5.76 20.93
C GLU A 28 -16.70 -5.05 20.10
N ASP A 29 -17.69 -4.41 20.73
CA ASP A 29 -18.70 -3.58 20.06
C ASP A 29 -18.14 -2.26 19.51
N ASN A 30 -17.04 -1.76 20.05
CA ASN A 30 -16.37 -0.51 19.63
C ASN A 30 -15.15 -0.74 18.72
N THR A 31 -14.77 -1.99 18.46
CA THR A 31 -13.68 -2.37 17.52
C THR A 31 -14.20 -2.93 16.20
N GLY A 32 -15.51 -3.15 16.09
CA GLY A 32 -16.18 -3.36 14.81
C GLY A 32 -16.14 -2.08 13.96
N PHE A 33 -15.67 -2.21 12.72
CA PHE A 33 -15.64 -1.16 11.72
C PHE A 33 -17.02 -0.46 11.66
N LYS A 34 -17.09 0.76 12.19
CA LYS A 34 -18.34 1.52 12.34
C LYS A 34 -18.97 1.65 10.96
N GLY A 35 -20.15 1.07 10.73
CA GLY A 35 -20.77 1.01 9.39
C GLY A 35 -20.89 2.38 8.71
N ALA A 36 -21.05 3.43 9.51
CA ALA A 36 -21.05 4.82 9.06
C ALA A 36 -19.71 5.27 8.45
N ASP A 37 -18.58 4.75 8.94
CA ASP A 37 -17.25 5.04 8.41
C ASP A 37 -16.99 4.26 7.10
N VAL A 38 -17.52 3.03 6.96
CA VAL A 38 -17.55 2.31 5.66
C VAL A 38 -18.29 3.15 4.64
N PHE A 39 -19.47 3.64 5.01
CA PHE A 39 -20.38 4.30 4.09
C PHE A 39 -19.77 5.62 3.59
N LYS A 40 -19.14 6.37 4.50
CA LYS A 40 -18.34 7.55 4.14
C LYS A 40 -17.15 7.21 3.25
N LEU A 41 -16.46 6.08 3.49
CA LEU A 41 -15.36 5.61 2.65
C LEU A 41 -15.83 5.22 1.24
N LEU A 42 -17.00 4.58 1.14
CA LEU A 42 -17.62 4.16 -0.11
C LEU A 42 -18.02 5.38 -0.96
N ILE A 43 -18.57 6.42 -0.32
CA ILE A 43 -18.87 7.71 -0.97
C ILE A 43 -17.60 8.37 -1.53
N ALA A 44 -16.50 8.33 -0.79
CA ALA A 44 -15.24 8.87 -1.29
C ALA A 44 -14.68 8.07 -2.48
N PHE A 45 -14.75 6.73 -2.42
CA PHE A 45 -14.34 5.87 -3.52
C PHE A 45 -15.21 6.11 -4.77
N ALA A 46 -16.51 6.35 -4.58
CA ALA A 46 -17.42 6.73 -5.65
C ALA A 46 -17.01 8.06 -6.31
N PHE A 47 -16.57 9.06 -5.54
CA PHE A 47 -16.07 10.32 -6.10
C PHE A 47 -14.81 10.14 -6.96
N VAL A 48 -13.90 9.27 -6.54
CA VAL A 48 -12.70 8.94 -7.34
C VAL A 48 -13.11 8.19 -8.61
N ALA A 49 -14.03 7.23 -8.51
CA ALA A 49 -14.55 6.50 -9.66
C ALA A 49 -15.25 7.41 -10.68
N VAL A 50 -16.01 8.40 -10.20
CA VAL A 50 -16.62 9.44 -11.05
C VAL A 50 -15.54 10.30 -11.74
N GLY A 51 -14.46 10.66 -11.04
CA GLY A 51 -13.33 11.36 -11.63
C GLY A 51 -12.61 10.55 -12.72
N VAL A 52 -12.47 9.23 -12.52
CA VAL A 52 -11.92 8.31 -13.54
C VAL A 52 -12.88 8.14 -14.71
N TRP A 53 -14.19 8.05 -14.45
CA TRP A 53 -15.20 7.94 -15.50
C TRP A 53 -15.22 9.20 -16.38
N ALA A 54 -15.15 10.39 -15.78
CA ALA A 54 -15.03 11.66 -16.50
C ALA A 54 -13.77 11.74 -17.38
N PHE A 55 -12.67 11.08 -17.01
CA PHE A 55 -11.47 11.01 -17.85
C PHE A 55 -11.68 10.20 -19.14
N TYR A 56 -12.51 9.16 -19.10
CA TYR A 56 -12.79 8.33 -20.27
C TYR A 56 -13.76 8.99 -21.25
N ASP A 57 -14.77 9.70 -20.74
CA ASP A 57 -15.79 10.34 -21.57
C ASP A 57 -15.21 11.55 -22.35
N TYR A 58 -14.35 12.34 -21.73
CA TYR A 58 -13.69 13.52 -22.34
C TYR A 58 -12.42 13.16 -23.12
N SER A 59 -12.48 12.10 -23.93
CA SER A 59 -11.36 11.60 -24.74
C SER A 59 -11.03 12.46 -25.97
N HIS A 60 -11.85 13.46 -26.30
CA HIS A 60 -11.76 14.29 -27.51
C HIS A 60 -11.00 15.63 -27.35
N LEU A 61 -10.48 15.93 -26.16
CA LEU A 61 -9.85 17.22 -25.80
C LEU A 61 -8.31 17.13 -25.73
N PRO A 62 -7.58 18.27 -25.86
CA PRO A 62 -6.12 18.31 -25.84
C PRO A 62 -5.53 17.71 -24.56
N ILE A 63 -4.34 17.09 -24.70
CA ILE A 63 -3.68 16.23 -23.70
C ILE A 63 -3.56 16.86 -22.30
N TYR A 64 -3.38 18.18 -22.21
CA TYR A 64 -3.22 18.91 -20.95
C TYR A 64 -4.50 18.95 -20.12
N THR A 65 -5.66 19.14 -20.74
CA THR A 65 -6.96 19.20 -20.07
C THR A 65 -7.37 17.82 -19.54
N ARG A 66 -6.95 16.78 -20.27
CA ARG A 66 -7.22 15.38 -19.95
C ARG A 66 -6.55 14.92 -18.65
N TYR A 67 -5.34 15.37 -18.34
CA TYR A 67 -4.69 15.05 -17.06
C TYR A 67 -5.15 15.92 -15.88
N LEU A 68 -5.65 17.13 -16.15
CA LEU A 68 -6.07 18.06 -15.10
C LEU A 68 -7.32 17.60 -14.36
N PHE A 69 -8.31 17.07 -15.08
CA PHE A 69 -9.58 16.58 -14.51
C PHE A 69 -9.43 15.43 -13.50
N PRO A 70 -8.73 14.32 -13.82
CA PRO A 70 -8.52 13.23 -12.86
C PRO A 70 -7.61 13.69 -11.70
N ALA A 71 -6.63 14.56 -11.95
CA ALA A 71 -5.78 15.10 -10.90
C ALA A 71 -6.59 15.91 -9.88
N VAL A 72 -7.47 16.80 -10.34
CA VAL A 72 -8.35 17.59 -9.48
C VAL A 72 -9.36 16.70 -8.74
N GLY A 73 -9.94 15.69 -9.41
CA GLY A 73 -10.86 14.73 -8.79
C GLY A 73 -10.20 13.90 -7.68
N ILE A 74 -8.96 13.45 -7.90
CA ILE A 74 -8.17 12.72 -6.91
C ILE A 74 -7.81 13.62 -5.73
N ILE A 75 -7.39 14.87 -5.98
CA ILE A 75 -7.01 15.82 -4.94
C ILE A 75 -8.23 16.20 -4.08
N LEU A 76 -9.38 16.53 -4.68
CA LEU A 76 -10.60 16.81 -3.94
C LEU A 76 -11.09 15.58 -3.16
N GLY A 77 -11.05 14.39 -3.78
CA GLY A 77 -11.42 13.14 -3.11
C GLY A 77 -10.54 12.86 -1.89
N LEU A 78 -9.23 13.05 -2.00
CA LEU A 78 -8.29 12.92 -0.89
C LEU A 78 -8.56 13.95 0.22
N ILE A 79 -8.78 15.22 -0.13
CA ILE A 79 -9.07 16.28 0.85
C ILE A 79 -10.38 15.97 1.60
N LEU A 80 -11.43 15.56 0.89
CA LEU A 80 -12.71 15.17 1.50
C LEU A 80 -12.57 13.96 2.42
N VAL A 81 -11.86 12.90 2.01
CA VAL A 81 -11.61 11.72 2.85
C VAL A 81 -10.86 12.10 4.12
N LEU A 82 -9.81 12.92 3.99
CA LEU A 82 -8.95 13.29 5.11
C LEU A 82 -9.65 14.22 6.10
N TYR A 83 -10.54 15.10 5.63
CA TYR A 83 -11.30 15.99 6.49
C TYR A 83 -12.56 15.33 7.11
N TRP A 84 -13.26 14.49 6.36
CA TRP A 84 -14.59 13.98 6.76
C TRP A 84 -14.57 12.60 7.43
N CYS A 85 -13.48 11.84 7.30
CA CYS A 85 -13.39 10.47 7.80
C CYS A 85 -12.44 10.39 9.01
N ASP A 86 -12.97 9.99 10.18
CA ASP A 86 -12.15 9.68 11.38
C ASP A 86 -11.12 8.57 11.07
N PHE A 87 -11.45 7.67 10.14
CA PHE A 87 -10.53 6.67 9.61
C PHE A 87 -9.30 7.28 8.92
N GLY A 88 -9.47 8.41 8.21
CA GLY A 88 -8.37 9.11 7.53
C GLY A 88 -7.32 9.62 8.52
N LYS A 89 -7.75 10.20 9.64
CA LYS A 89 -6.84 10.67 10.71
C LYS A 89 -6.09 9.51 11.37
N ARG A 90 -6.79 8.39 11.62
CA ARG A 90 -6.17 7.16 12.13
C ARG A 90 -5.13 6.62 11.15
N LEU A 91 -5.45 6.50 9.87
CA LEU A 91 -4.54 6.01 8.84
C LEU A 91 -3.29 6.90 8.72
N VAL A 92 -3.46 8.23 8.73
CA VAL A 92 -2.33 9.18 8.73
C VAL A 92 -1.45 9.00 9.97
N SER A 93 -2.05 8.78 11.15
CA SER A 93 -1.30 8.48 12.37
C SER A 93 -0.53 7.16 12.28
N TYR A 94 -1.15 6.11 11.71
CA TYR A 94 -0.47 4.83 11.45
C TYR A 94 0.69 4.98 10.46
N ILE A 95 0.50 5.70 9.35
CA ILE A 95 1.57 5.96 8.37
C ILE A 95 2.73 6.71 9.03
N LYS A 96 2.44 7.73 9.85
CA LYS A 96 3.48 8.43 10.62
C LYS A 96 4.26 7.49 11.53
N ALA A 97 3.57 6.61 12.25
CA ALA A 97 4.21 5.61 13.10
C ALA A 97 5.06 4.62 12.28
N SER A 98 4.57 4.16 11.12
CA SER A 98 5.32 3.27 10.22
C SER A 98 6.58 3.92 9.67
N ILE A 99 6.56 5.21 9.33
CA ILE A 99 7.76 5.94 8.86
C ILE A 99 8.80 6.05 9.97
N VAL A 100 8.37 6.30 11.21
CA VAL A 100 9.26 6.36 12.36
C VAL A 100 9.91 5.00 12.62
N GLU A 101 9.16 3.91 12.49
CA GLU A 101 9.69 2.55 12.65
C GLU A 101 10.57 2.13 11.46
N PHE A 102 10.20 2.50 10.23
CA PHE A 102 11.00 2.26 9.04
C PHE A 102 12.36 2.95 9.11
N LYS A 103 12.43 4.14 9.72
CA LYS A 103 13.69 4.83 10.03
C LYS A 103 14.55 4.08 11.05
N LYS A 104 13.97 3.22 11.90
CA LYS A 104 14.72 2.36 12.83
C LYS A 104 15.26 1.11 12.15
N VAL A 105 14.74 0.74 10.98
CA VAL A 105 15.40 -0.24 10.12
C VAL A 105 16.64 0.46 9.57
N VAL A 106 17.73 0.36 10.33
CA VAL A 106 19.05 0.85 9.93
C VAL A 106 19.40 0.08 8.68
N TRP A 107 19.06 0.65 7.53
CA TRP A 107 19.41 0.03 6.27
C TRP A 107 20.93 0.00 6.23
N PRO A 108 21.51 -1.22 6.16
CA PRO A 108 22.94 -1.40 6.21
C PRO A 108 23.60 -0.51 5.15
N VAL A 109 24.82 -0.07 5.46
CA VAL A 109 25.60 0.89 4.69
C VAL A 109 25.47 0.67 3.18
N ARG A 110 25.04 1.72 2.47
CA ARG A 110 24.72 1.71 1.02
C ARG A 110 25.87 1.20 0.13
N LYS A 111 27.10 1.24 0.64
CA LYS A 111 28.32 0.84 -0.06
C LYS A 111 28.33 -0.65 -0.41
N ASP A 112 27.78 -1.50 0.46
CA ASP A 112 27.77 -2.95 0.25
C ASP A 112 26.66 -3.36 -0.73
N SER A 113 25.49 -2.74 -0.61
CA SER A 113 24.37 -2.97 -1.54
C SER A 113 24.70 -2.51 -2.96
N LEU A 114 25.34 -1.34 -3.12
CA LEU A 114 25.75 -0.85 -4.44
C LEU A 114 26.77 -1.75 -5.11
N ARG A 115 27.70 -2.35 -4.36
CA ARG A 115 28.69 -3.28 -4.91
C ARG A 115 28.01 -4.49 -5.55
N MET A 116 26.98 -5.03 -4.89
CA MET A 116 26.21 -6.15 -5.43
C MET A 116 25.38 -5.74 -6.65
N THR A 117 24.74 -4.56 -6.65
CA THR A 117 24.01 -4.06 -7.83
C THR A 117 24.93 -3.83 -9.02
N ILE A 118 26.11 -3.24 -8.81
CA ILE A 118 27.09 -2.99 -9.88
C ILE A 118 27.57 -4.31 -10.48
N PHE A 119 27.80 -5.33 -9.65
CA PHE A 119 28.17 -6.66 -10.15
C PHE A 119 27.09 -7.24 -11.07
N VAL A 120 25.81 -7.12 -10.70
CA VAL A 120 24.68 -7.57 -11.54
C VAL A 120 24.60 -6.76 -12.84
N VAL A 121 24.79 -5.44 -12.79
CA VAL A 121 24.77 -4.59 -13.99
C VAL A 121 25.87 -5.00 -14.97
N ILE A 122 27.09 -5.24 -14.49
CA ILE A 122 28.20 -5.71 -15.32
C ILE A 122 27.88 -7.08 -15.91
N PHE A 123 27.33 -8.00 -15.11
CA PHE A 123 26.94 -9.33 -15.57
C PHE A 123 25.89 -9.28 -16.69
N VAL A 124 24.83 -8.48 -16.52
CA VAL A 124 23.79 -8.32 -17.55
C VAL A 124 24.34 -7.59 -18.78
N ALA A 125 25.27 -6.64 -18.64
CA ALA A 125 25.92 -6.00 -19.77
C ALA A 125 26.73 -7.00 -20.62
N ILE A 126 27.44 -7.93 -19.99
CA ILE A 126 28.16 -9.00 -20.69
C ILE A 126 27.19 -9.94 -21.42
N LEU A 127 26.11 -10.35 -20.76
CA LEU A 127 25.08 -11.20 -21.39
C LEU A 127 24.40 -10.51 -22.57
N SER A 128 24.04 -9.23 -22.40
CA SER A 128 23.48 -8.39 -23.46
C SER A 128 24.42 -8.31 -24.66
N LEU A 129 25.72 -8.07 -24.41
CA LEU A 129 26.73 -8.03 -25.46
C LEU A 129 26.90 -9.38 -26.17
N PHE A 130 26.85 -10.48 -25.41
CA PHE A 130 26.92 -11.84 -25.96
C PHE A 130 25.72 -12.15 -26.86
N ILE A 131 24.50 -11.85 -26.41
CA ILE A 131 23.27 -12.02 -27.19
C ILE A 131 23.35 -11.17 -28.47
N TYR A 132 23.71 -9.90 -28.35
CA TYR A 132 23.89 -9.00 -29.49
C TYR A 132 24.88 -9.55 -30.52
N ALA A 133 26.01 -10.11 -30.06
CA ALA A 133 26.99 -10.72 -30.95
C ALA A 133 26.44 -11.99 -31.63
N ALA A 134 25.74 -12.85 -30.89
CA ALA A 134 25.10 -14.05 -31.44
C ALA A 134 24.03 -13.70 -32.48
N ASP A 135 23.17 -12.72 -32.20
CA ASP A 135 22.17 -12.21 -33.14
C ASP A 135 22.82 -11.57 -34.37
N SER A 136 23.93 -10.84 -34.19
CA SER A 136 24.68 -10.26 -35.30
C SER A 136 25.32 -11.34 -36.18
N LEU A 137 25.85 -12.41 -35.57
CA LEU A 137 26.43 -13.55 -36.29
C LEU A 137 25.35 -14.34 -37.04
N ILE A 138 24.18 -14.59 -36.42
CA ILE A 138 23.08 -15.29 -37.08
C ILE A 138 22.57 -14.47 -38.26
N SER A 139 22.41 -13.16 -38.08
CA SER A 139 21.98 -12.23 -39.12
C SER A 139 22.96 -12.23 -40.29
N TRP A 140 24.27 -12.10 -40.03
CA TRP A 140 25.29 -12.15 -41.08
C TRP A 140 25.28 -13.47 -41.86
N LEU A 141 25.18 -14.60 -41.16
CA LEU A 141 25.14 -15.92 -41.78
C LEU A 141 23.87 -16.11 -42.63
N PHE A 142 22.71 -15.66 -42.14
CA PHE A 142 21.46 -15.70 -42.89
C PHE A 142 21.52 -14.83 -44.14
N PHE A 143 22.03 -13.59 -44.05
CA PHE A 143 22.16 -12.72 -45.21
C PHE A 143 23.15 -13.28 -46.25
N ASP A 144 24.33 -13.76 -45.84
CA ASP A 144 25.32 -14.32 -46.80
C ASP A 144 24.87 -15.66 -47.39
N LEU A 145 24.05 -16.46 -46.71
CA LEU A 145 23.54 -17.74 -47.24
C LEU A 145 22.26 -17.59 -48.07
N LEU A 146 21.32 -16.76 -47.63
CA LEU A 146 20.00 -16.62 -48.25
C LEU A 146 19.98 -15.59 -49.38
N LEU A 147 20.68 -14.46 -49.24
CA LEU A 147 20.71 -13.39 -50.25
C LEU A 147 21.72 -13.66 -51.37
N LYS A 148 22.77 -14.44 -51.11
CA LYS A 148 23.80 -14.78 -52.11
C LYS A 148 23.43 -15.96 -53.00
N ARG A 149 22.39 -16.72 -52.61
CA ARG A 149 21.89 -17.92 -53.31
C ARG A 149 20.50 -17.71 -53.92
N GLY A 150 19.99 -16.48 -53.93
CA GLY A 150 18.76 -16.04 -54.61
C GLY A 150 19.06 -14.96 -55.62
#